data_AF-A0A835B8N7-F1
#
_entry.id   AF-A0A835B8N7-F1
#
_cell.length_a   1.000
_cell.length_b   1.000
_cell.length_c   1.000
_cell.angle_alpha   90.00
_cell.angle_beta   90.00
_cell.angle_gamma   90.00
#
_symmetry.space_group_name_H-M   'P 1'
#
loop_
_entity.id
_entity.type
_entity.pdbx_description
1 polymer ?
#
loop_
_entity_poly.entity_id
_entity_poly.type
_entity_poly.pdbx_seq_one_letter_code
_entity_poly.pdbx_strand_id
1 'polypeptide(L)' 'MFLGARETFGSTVFREIIIMAMWVLRTHRDNIIYYGGSLCFASCRHCFVEGVQVITVRVKLQIKGKNNVWLSSLL' A
#
# COMPACT_ATOMS: atom_id res chain seq x y z
N MET A 1 14.54 5.90 6.27
CA MET A 1 13.29 5.44 5.61
C MET A 1 12.53 6.59 4.95
N PHE A 2 12.46 7.80 5.54
CA PHE A 2 11.85 8.99 4.90
C PHE A 2 12.64 9.59 3.71
N LEU A 3 13.98 9.53 3.74
CA LEU A 3 14.84 10.12 2.68
C LEU A 3 14.66 9.44 1.31
N GLY A 4 14.56 8.11 1.25
CA GLY A 4 14.36 7.38 -0.01
C GLY A 4 12.97 7.59 -0.63
N ALA A 5 11.93 7.79 0.20
CA ALA A 5 10.58 8.13 -0.26
C ALA A 5 10.53 9.52 -0.90
N ARG A 6 11.38 10.45 -0.44
CA ARG A 6 11.53 11.79 -1.01
C ARG A 6 12.29 11.79 -2.33
N GLU A 7 13.26 10.89 -2.50
CA GLU A 7 13.98 10.70 -3.78
C GLU A 7 13.14 9.99 -4.86
N THR A 8 12.19 9.14 -4.45
CA THR A 8 11.25 8.45 -5.37
C THR A 8 9.91 9.17 -5.53
N PHE A 9 9.77 10.35 -4.93
CA PHE A 9 8.62 11.22 -5.05
C PHE A 9 8.48 11.66 -6.52
N GLY A 10 7.41 11.22 -7.18
CA GLY A 10 7.21 11.39 -8.63
C GLY A 10 7.42 10.13 -9.47
N SER A 11 7.95 9.04 -8.90
CA SER A 11 7.94 7.75 -9.58
C SER A 11 6.52 7.18 -9.67
N THR A 12 6.20 6.53 -10.78
CA THR A 12 4.88 5.89 -10.99
C THR A 12 4.54 4.93 -9.87
N VAL A 13 5.54 4.22 -9.33
CA VAL A 13 5.39 3.25 -8.23
C VAL A 13 4.96 3.93 -6.93
N PHE A 14 5.58 5.05 -6.58
CA PHE A 14 5.20 5.81 -5.39
C PHE A 14 3.76 6.32 -5.50
N ARG A 15 3.37 6.81 -6.68
CA ARG A 15 1.99 7.24 -6.93
C ARG A 15 1.00 6.08 -6.76
N GLU A 16 1.32 4.90 -7.30
CA GLU A 16 0.48 3.72 -7.17
C GLU A 16 0.35 3.25 -5.71
N ILE A 17 1.43 3.29 -4.93
CA ILE A 17 1.40 2.96 -3.49
C ILE A 17 0.48 3.93 -2.73
N ILE A 18 0.57 5.24 -3.01
CA ILE A 18 -0.30 6.25 -2.37
C ILE A 18 -1.76 6.07 -2.80
N ILE A 19 -2.04 5.81 -4.08
CA ILE A 19 -3.39 5.51 -4.56
C ILE A 19 -3.94 4.28 -3.83
N MET A 20 -3.14 3.24 -3.66
CA MET A 20 -3.54 2.02 -2.93
C MET A 20 -3.84 2.32 -1.46
N ALA A 21 -3.00 3.09 -0.78
CA ALA A 21 -3.23 3.50 0.61
C ALA A 21 -4.54 4.28 0.77
N MET A 22 -4.79 5.26 -0.11
CA MET A 22 -6.01 6.05 -0.11
C MET A 22 -7.24 5.20 -0.42
N TRP A 23 -7.13 4.24 -1.34
CA TRP A 23 -8.20 3.29 -1.66
C TRP A 23 -8.57 2.41 -0.46
N VAL A 24 -7.58 1.84 0.22
CA VAL A 24 -7.80 0.99 1.41
C VAL A 24 -8.45 1.79 2.54
N LEU A 25 -7.98 3.01 2.80
CA LEU A 25 -8.58 3.86 3.83
C LEU A 25 -10.02 4.24 3.49
N ARG A 26 -10.29 4.59 2.23
CA ARG A 26 -11.64 4.91 1.76
C ARG A 26 -12.58 3.72 1.89
N THR A 27 -12.17 2.55 1.38
CA THR A 27 -13.00 1.33 1.43
C THR A 27 -13.26 0.88 2.87
N HIS A 28 -12.26 0.97 3.75
CA HIS A 28 -12.47 0.66 5.17
C HIS A 28 -13.43 1.65 5.84
N ARG A 29 -13.30 2.95 5.56
CA ARG A 29 -14.23 3.98 6.05
C ARG A 29 -15.65 3.71 5.54
N ASP A 30 -15.80 3.43 4.25
CA ASP A 30 -17.10 3.18 3.64
C ASP A 30 -17.73 1.90 4.21
N ASN A 31 -16.94 0.87 4.49
CA ASN A 31 -17.39 -0.35 5.19
C ASN A 31 -17.99 -0.04 6.57
N ILE A 32 -17.36 0.84 7.34
CA ILE A 32 -17.84 1.25 8.67
C ILE A 32 -19.13 2.07 8.54
N ILE A 33 -19.16 3.07 7.66
CA ILE A 33 -20.28 4.01 7.56
C ILE A 33 -21.53 3.36 6.94
N TYR A 34 -21.35 2.61 5.87
CA TYR A 34 -22.47 2.15 5.03
C TYR A 34 -22.84 0.68 5.24
N TYR A 35 -21.93 -0.14 5.78
CA TYR A 35 -22.11 -1.59 5.87
C TYR A 35 -22.02 -2.14 7.30
N GLY A 36 -21.93 -1.26 8.31
CA GLY A 36 -21.88 -1.67 9.72
C GLY A 36 -20.57 -2.37 10.13
N GLY A 37 -19.50 -2.19 9.35
CA GLY A 37 -18.18 -2.71 9.68
C GLY A 37 -17.58 -2.07 10.95
N SER A 38 -16.58 -2.73 11.53
CA SER A 38 -15.83 -2.20 12.67
C SER A 38 -14.44 -1.71 12.26
N LEU A 39 -13.88 -0.79 13.07
CA LEU A 39 -12.52 -0.30 12.89
C LEU A 39 -11.53 -1.46 13.11
N CYS A 40 -10.78 -1.83 12.07
CA CYS A 40 -9.82 -2.92 12.13
C CYS A 40 -8.55 -2.56 11.34
N PHE A 41 -7.55 -2.03 12.04
CA PHE A 41 -6.26 -1.69 11.44
C PHE A 41 -5.52 -2.90 10.85
N ALA A 42 -5.69 -4.09 11.43
CA ALA A 42 -5.12 -5.31 10.88
C ALA A 42 -5.68 -5.64 9.49
N SER A 43 -6.99 -5.47 9.30
CA SER A 43 -7.64 -5.68 7.99
C SER A 43 -7.18 -4.64 6.97
N CYS A 44 -7.07 -3.36 7.37
CA CYS A 44 -6.49 -2.32 6.52
C CYS A 44 -5.06 -2.65 6.10
N ARG A 45 -4.21 -3.04 7.05
CA ARG A 45 -2.82 -3.40 6.79
C ARG A 45 -2.73 -4.57 5.82
N HIS A 46 -3.56 -5.60 6.01
CA HIS A 46 -3.61 -6.77 5.12
C HIS A 46 -3.99 -6.37 3.69
N CYS A 47 -5.10 -5.64 3.52
CA CYS A 47 -5.56 -5.18 2.21
C CYS A 47 -4.53 -4.30 1.51
N PHE A 48 -3.82 -3.47 2.27
CA PHE A 48 -2.75 -2.63 1.74
C PHE A 48 -1.56 -3.46 1.27
N VAL A 49 -1.10 -4.43 2.06
CA VAL A 49 0.02 -5.30 1.70
C VAL A 49 -0.30 -6.10 0.43
N GLU A 50 -1.50 -6.69 0.35
CA GLU A 50 -1.94 -7.42 -0.86
C GLU A 50 -1.99 -6.49 -2.09
N GLY A 51 -2.55 -5.29 -1.96
CA GLY A 51 -2.61 -4.32 -3.06
C GLY A 51 -1.23 -3.88 -3.55
N VAL A 52 -0.30 -3.64 -2.62
CA VAL A 52 1.08 -3.25 -2.97
C VAL A 52 1.87 -4.42 -3.54
N GLN A 53 1.61 -5.67 -3.15
CA GLN A 53 2.19 -6.84 -3.81
C GLN A 53 1.79 -6.91 -5.29
N VAL A 54 0.52 -6.66 -5.62
CA VAL A 54 0.04 -6.62 -7.01
C VAL A 54 0.72 -5.51 -7.81
N ILE A 55 0.86 -4.32 -7.23
CA ILE A 55 1.62 -3.21 -7.83
C ILE A 55 3.07 -3.64 -8.07
N THR A 56 3.70 -4.28 -7.09
CA THR A 56 5.11 -4.68 -7.14
C THR A 56 5.37 -5.76 -8.21
N VAL A 57 4.38 -6.61 -8.53
CA VAL A 57 4.48 -7.55 -9.66
C VAL A 57 4.46 -6.82 -11.01
N ARG A 58 3.75 -5.69 -11.12
CA ARG A 58 3.65 -4.89 -12.36
C ARG A 58 4.88 -4.02 -12.62
N VAL A 59 5.65 -3.72 -11.57
CA VAL A 59 6.87 -2.90 -11.68
C VAL A 59 8.05 -3.78 -12.10
N LYS A 60 8.90 -3.29 -13.03
CA LYS A 60 10.12 -3.96 -13.51
C LYS A 60 10.89 -4.66 -12.39
N LEU A 61 11.33 -5.89 -12.64
CA LEU A 61 12.01 -6.82 -11.72
C LEU A 61 13.10 -6.20 -10.82
N GLN A 62 13.76 -5.13 -11.25
CA GLN A 62 14.82 -4.47 -10.48
C GLN A 62 14.31 -3.70 -9.24
N ILE A 63 13.04 -3.27 -9.22
CA ILE A 63 12.45 -2.55 -8.08
C ILE A 63 11.75 -3.53 -7.12
N LYS A 64 11.35 -4.71 -7.62
CA LYS A 64 10.69 -5.77 -6.86
C LYS A 64 11.48 -6.21 -5.62
N GLY A 65 12.82 -6.30 -5.73
CA GLY A 65 13.68 -6.67 -4.60
C GLY A 65 13.64 -5.67 -3.44
N LYS A 66 13.70 -4.37 -3.72
CA LYS A 66 13.63 -3.32 -2.68
C LYS A 66 12.23 -3.21 -2.07
N ASN A 67 11.19 -3.36 -2.89
CA ASN A 67 9.81 -3.33 -2.40
C ASN A 67 9.48 -4.53 -1.52
N ASN A 68 9.96 -5.74 -1.84
CA ASN A 68 9.72 -6.92 -1.00
C ASN A 68 10.33 -6.78 0.40
N VAL A 69 11.54 -6.22 0.51
CA VAL A 69 12.17 -5.95 1.81
C VAL A 69 11.35 -4.93 2.60
N TRP A 70 10.92 -3.85 1.94
CA TRP A 70 10.07 -2.84 2.57
C TRP A 70 8.70 -3.40 3.00
N LEU A 71 8.04 -4.20 2.14
CA LEU A 71 6.78 -4.88 2.45
C LEU A 71 6.93 -5.87 3.60
N SER A 72 8.04 -6.61 3.65
CA SER A 72 8.29 -7.55 4.74
C SER A 72 8.48 -6.86 6.10
N SER A 73 8.99 -5.62 6.13
CA SER A 73 9.01 -4.80 7.35
C SER A 73 7.63 -4.28 7.77
N LEU A 74 6.64 -4.38 6.89
CA LEU A 74 5.25 -4.03 7.14
C LEU A 74 4.39 -5.25 7.48
N LEU A 75 4.95 -6.45 7.70
CA LEU A 75 4.28 -7.62 8.27
C LEU A 75 4.70 -7.81 9.74
#